data_AF-A0A6I5VPX5-F1
#
_entry.id   AF-A0A6I5VPX5-F1
#
_cell.length_a   1.000
_cell.length_b   1.000
_cell.length_c   1.000
_cell.angle_alpha   90.00
_cell.angle_beta   90.00
_cell.angle_gamma   90.00
#
_symmetry.space_group_name_H-M   'P 1'
#
loop_
_entity.id
_entity.type
_entity.pdbx_description
1 polymer ?
#
loop_
_entity_poly.entity_id
_entity_poly.type
_entity_poly.pdbx_seq_one_letter_code
_entity_poly.pdbx_strand_id
1 'polypeptide(L)' 'MNAEEQSYDLQRLVRWQDSGATWRVLSDRKGTVSIALCRCDDESEEVDRLISDAPDLLDFVRTRQTGDLDQSE' A
#
# COMPACT_ATOMS: atom_id res chain seq x y z
N MET A 1 6.65 -21.66 -0.97
CA MET A 1 5.70 -20.81 -1.71
C MET A 1 6.52 -20.02 -2.71
N ASN A 2 6.22 -20.10 -4.00
CA ASN A 2 7.10 -19.56 -5.06
C ASN A 2 7.16 -18.04 -4.95
N ALA A 3 8.35 -17.51 -4.68
CA ALA A 3 8.62 -16.08 -4.48
C ALA A 3 8.50 -15.23 -5.77
N GLU A 4 8.00 -15.82 -6.86
CA GLU A 4 8.13 -15.28 -8.21
C GLU A 4 6.82 -14.72 -8.76
N GLU A 5 5.69 -14.93 -8.08
CA GLU A 5 4.38 -14.42 -8.50
C GLU A 5 3.91 -13.30 -7.57
N GLN A 6 4.76 -12.28 -7.38
CA GLN A 6 4.32 -11.03 -6.79
C GLN A 6 3.16 -10.49 -7.62
N SER A 7 1.99 -10.35 -7.00
CA SER A 7 0.79 -9.85 -7.66
C SER A 7 1.07 -8.52 -8.36
N TYR A 8 0.43 -8.30 -9.51
CA TYR A 8 0.58 -7.07 -10.29
C TYR A 8 0.36 -5.81 -9.42
N ASP A 9 -0.56 -5.88 -8.47
CA ASP A 9 -0.85 -4.80 -7.52
C ASP A 9 0.35 -4.47 -6.61
N LEU A 10 1.09 -5.49 -6.15
CA LEU A 10 2.29 -5.29 -5.33
C LEU A 10 3.40 -4.66 -6.16
N GLN A 11 3.61 -5.12 -7.38
CA GLN A 11 4.58 -4.51 -8.28
C GLN A 11 4.23 -3.04 -8.58
N ARG A 12 2.94 -2.75 -8.79
CA ARG A 12 2.43 -1.39 -8.98
C ARG A 12 2.71 -0.50 -7.76
N LEU A 13 2.43 -0.98 -6.54
CA LEU A 13 2.68 -0.25 -5.30
C LEU A 13 4.18 0.01 -5.07
N VAL A 14 5.03 -0.99 -5.31
CA VAL A 14 6.50 -0.85 -5.18
C VAL A 14 7.02 0.19 -6.17
N ARG A 15 6.58 0.15 -7.43
CA ARG A 15 6.96 1.16 -8.43
C ARG A 15 6.45 2.55 -8.08
N TRP A 16 5.28 2.65 -7.46
CA TRP A 16 4.74 3.94 -6.99
C TRP A 16 5.67 4.56 -5.96
N GLN A 17 6.10 3.78 -4.98
CA GLN A 17 7.04 4.21 -3.96
C GLN A 17 8.43 4.54 -4.53
N ASP A 18 8.93 3.73 -5.46
CA ASP A 18 10.21 3.96 -6.16
C ASP A 18 10.21 5.29 -6.93
N SER A 19 9.04 5.72 -7.42
CA SER A 19 8.84 7.03 -8.06
C SER A 19 8.85 8.20 -7.07
N GLY A 20 9.01 7.94 -5.76
CA GLY A 20 8.95 8.95 -4.71
C GLY A 20 7.52 9.35 -4.32
N ALA A 21 6.50 8.64 -4.80
CA ALA A 21 5.12 8.93 -4.47
C ALA A 21 4.68 8.19 -3.20
N THR A 22 3.91 8.87 -2.37
CA THR A 22 3.39 8.34 -1.10
C THR A 22 2.10 7.55 -1.32
N TRP A 23 1.82 6.65 -0.39
CA TRP A 23 0.59 5.87 -0.39
C TRP A 23 0.13 5.67 1.05
N ARG A 24 -1.18 5.57 1.25
CA ARG A 24 -1.79 5.42 2.57
C ARG A 24 -2.82 4.31 2.55
N VAL A 25 -2.80 3.48 3.58
CA VAL A 25 -3.83 2.45 3.75
C VAL A 25 -5.11 3.11 4.25
N LEU A 26 -6.19 2.98 3.48
CA LEU A 26 -7.51 3.45 3.87
C LEU A 26 -8.25 2.42 4.72
N SER A 27 -8.12 1.14 4.36
CA SER A 27 -8.78 0.03 5.07
C SER A 27 -8.12 -1.30 4.73
N ASP A 28 -7.84 -2.11 5.73
CA ASP A 28 -7.48 -3.52 5.60
C ASP A 28 -8.54 -4.37 6.33
N ARG A 29 -9.58 -4.82 5.64
CA ARG A 29 -10.68 -5.56 6.29
C ARG A 29 -11.17 -6.68 5.38
N LYS A 30 -11.50 -7.83 5.98
CA LYS A 30 -12.07 -9.01 5.31
C LYS A 30 -11.18 -9.65 4.23
N GLY A 31 -9.86 -9.49 4.32
CA GLY A 31 -8.93 -10.03 3.32
C GLY A 31 -8.61 -9.05 2.20
N THR A 32 -9.36 -7.96 2.07
CA THR A 32 -9.11 -6.94 1.05
C THR A 32 -8.46 -5.71 1.69
N VAL A 33 -7.50 -5.12 0.99
CA VAL A 33 -6.87 -3.85 1.36
C VAL A 33 -7.15 -2.78 0.32
N SER A 34 -7.49 -1.59 0.81
CA SER A 34 -7.68 -0.37 0.03
C SER A 34 -6.55 0.60 0.37
N ILE A 35 -5.81 1.00 -0.64
CA ILE A 35 -4.67 1.90 -0.56
C ILE A 35 -4.95 3.11 -1.43
N ALA A 36 -4.89 4.30 -0.85
CA ALA A 36 -4.84 5.55 -1.59
C ALA A 36 -3.42 5.78 -2.08
N LEU A 37 -3.25 5.98 -3.37
CA LEU A 37 -2.01 6.45 -3.99
C LEU A 37 -2.06 7.97 -4.02
N CYS A 38 -1.17 8.62 -3.27
CA CYS A 38 -1.06 10.07 -3.20
C CYS A 38 0.09 10.53 -4.10
N ARG A 39 -0.02 11.72 -4.68
CA ARG A 39 1.13 12.35 -5.35
C ARG A 39 2.08 12.95 -4.33
N CYS A 40 3.33 13.15 -4.76
CA CYS A 40 4.39 13.75 -3.97
C CYS A 40 4.11 15.20 -3.56
N ASP A 41 3.27 15.92 -4.31
CA ASP A 41 3.09 17.37 -4.17
C ASP A 41 1.96 17.79 -3.20
N ASP A 42 1.07 16.90 -2.79
CA ASP A 42 -0.04 17.28 -1.89
C ASP A 42 -0.58 16.09 -1.07
N GLU A 43 -0.72 16.27 0.25
CA GLU A 43 -1.21 15.25 1.19
C GLU A 43 -2.69 14.87 0.96
N SER A 44 -3.41 15.65 0.12
CA SER A 44 -4.86 15.56 -0.01
C SER A 44 -5.36 15.15 -1.40
N GLU A 45 -4.49 14.96 -2.40
CA GLU A 45 -4.94 14.51 -3.73
C GLU A 45 -4.69 13.02 -3.93
N GLU A 46 -5.73 12.22 -3.67
CA GLU A 46 -5.81 10.82 -4.10
C GLU A 46 -5.84 10.81 -5.63
N VAL A 47 -4.73 10.43 -6.25
CA VAL A 47 -4.67 10.28 -7.70
C VAL A 47 -5.25 8.97 -8.17
N ASP A 48 -5.14 7.93 -7.35
CA ASP A 48 -5.68 6.62 -7.65
C ASP A 48 -5.91 5.81 -6.39
N ARG A 49 -6.87 4.89 -6.45
CA ARG A 49 -7.14 3.95 -5.37
C ARG A 49 -6.85 2.54 -5.82
N LEU A 50 -5.89 1.91 -5.14
CA LEU A 50 -5.55 0.51 -5.33
C LEU A 50 -6.33 -0.35 -4.34
N ILE A 51 -7.22 -1.20 -4.84
CA ILE A 51 -7.96 -2.17 -4.03
C ILE A 51 -7.50 -3.55 -4.47
N SER A 52 -6.99 -4.35 -3.55
CA SER A 52 -6.54 -5.71 -3.85
C SER A 52 -6.78 -6.64 -2.67
N ASP A 53 -7.01 -7.91 -3.00
CA ASP A 53 -7.17 -9.02 -2.07
C ASP A 53 -5.94 -9.95 -2.09
N ALA A 54 -4.87 -9.53 -2.77
CA ALA A 54 -3.65 -10.31 -2.92
C ALA A 54 -2.96 -10.53 -1.55
N PRO A 55 -2.67 -11.80 -1.18
CA PRO A 55 -2.05 -12.11 0.11
C PRO A 55 -0.66 -11.47 0.27
N ASP A 56 0.13 -11.40 -0.80
CA ASP A 56 1.46 -10.75 -0.77
C ASP A 56 1.36 -9.23 -0.50
N LEU A 57 0.33 -8.57 -1.05
CA LEU A 57 0.10 -7.14 -0.80
C LEU A 57 -0.33 -6.91 0.65
N LEU A 58 -1.21 -7.76 1.18
CA LEU A 58 -1.66 -7.69 2.57
C LEU A 58 -0.50 -7.82 3.55
N ASP A 59 0.40 -8.78 3.32
CA ASP A 59 1.57 -9.02 4.16
C ASP A 59 2.54 -7.83 4.14
N PHE A 60 2.80 -7.28 2.95
CA PHE A 60 3.63 -6.08 2.77
C PHE A 60 3.06 -4.86 3.51
N VAL A 61 1.76 -4.60 3.37
CA VAL A 61 1.09 -3.46 4.00
C VAL A 61 1.04 -3.61 5.52
N ARG A 62 0.75 -4.81 6.04
CA ARG A 62 0.70 -5.07 7.49
C ARG A 62 2.04 -4.86 8.16
N THR A 63 3.13 -5.28 7.52
CA THR A 63 4.49 -5.07 8.01
C THR A 63 4.81 -3.58 8.17
N ARG A 64 4.32 -2.73 7.25
CA ARG A 64 4.50 -1.26 7.30
C ARG A 64 3.62 -0.59 8.36
N GLN A 65 2.35 -0.99 8.49
CA GLN A 65 1.44 -0.42 9.50
C GLN A 65 1.92 -0.67 10.92
N THR A 66 2.48 -1.85 11.22
CA THR A 66 3.03 -2.15 12.56
C THR A 66 4.17 -1.19 12.94
N GLY A 67 4.93 -0.67 11.96
CA GLY A 67 6.00 0.29 12.20
C GLY A 67 5.56 1.75 12.38
N ASP A 68 4.32 2.09 12.00
CA ASP A 68 3.77 3.46 12.08
C ASP A 68 2.87 3.68 13.31
N LEU A 69 2.64 2.65 14.13
CA LEU A 69 1.84 2.77 15.38
C LEU A 69 2.56 3.51 16.53
N ASP A 70 3.68 4.18 16.24
CA ASP A 70 4.40 5.09 17.13
C ASP A 70 4.30 6.55 16.64
N GLN A 71 3.11 6.98 16.19
CA GLN A 71 2.84 8.38 15.81
C GLN A 71 1.71 8.94 16.67
N SER A 72 1.95 8.99 17.98
CA SER A 72 1.10 9.69 18.94
C SER A 72 1.94 10.13 20.13
N GLU A 73 2.48 11.35 20.06
CA GLU A 73 2.60 12.24 21.23
C GLU A 73 2.55 13.71 20.81
#